data_AF-A0A917S1A9-F1
#
_entry.id   AF-A0A917S1A9-F1
#
_cell.length_a   1.000
_cell.length_b   1.000
_cell.length_c   1.000
_cell.angle_alpha   90.00
_cell.angle_beta   90.00
_cell.angle_gamma   90.00
#
_symmetry.space_group_name_H-M   'P 1'
#
loop_
_entity.id
_entity.type
_entity.pdbx_description
1 polymer ?
#
loop_
_entity_poly.entity_id
_entity_poly.type
_entity_poly.pdbx_seq_one_letter_code
_entity_poly.pdbx_strand_id
1 'polypeptide(L)'
;MNQAKAFGSFVLRHGKTFRTSAYMQWGKSKKSLGAALMLNPGSAHPNKLNPDLDARLKTLGAAMGRIQPDPTMDQLIRLIEKIHNDHPMIEGRFQIFNLFNLQETNAETAIDTFESLVDSHKITVTESLVTPGELQVHPWILLGWGVNHRRGWRHLREIKDLWLQQIEASGIPKFGKMNKNGDYYHPCPQVVSERPIMLDELFNQYSKAIKPLLPAEKPIQLKNYSLLRWNRKQGREAQAILRDNRTGLQCLFTPGLSQNLIWFHCNLANDLSLSDWKPFDDRSFDDLSFIDFKEEKE
;
A
#
# COMPACT_ATOMS: atom_id res chain seq x y z
N MET A 1 8.16 12.73 -0.65
CA MET A 1 7.45 11.43 -0.58
C MET A 1 7.22 10.92 -1.99
N ASN A 2 7.33 9.60 -2.22
CA ASN A 2 6.98 9.00 -3.51
C ASN A 2 5.46 9.09 -3.71
N GLN A 3 5.01 9.59 -4.87
CA GLN A 3 3.58 9.69 -5.15
C GLN A 3 2.93 8.29 -5.23
N ALA A 4 1.84 8.11 -4.50
CA ALA A 4 1.07 6.87 -4.52
C ALA A 4 0.49 6.59 -5.93
N LYS A 5 0.50 5.31 -6.34
CA LYS A 5 -0.13 4.85 -7.57
C LYS A 5 -1.24 3.85 -7.23
N ALA A 6 -2.46 4.10 -7.70
CA ALA A 6 -3.57 3.18 -7.53
C ALA A 6 -3.65 2.15 -8.67
N PHE A 7 -4.01 0.92 -8.32
CA PHE A 7 -4.19 -0.20 -9.23
C PHE A 7 -5.51 -0.90 -8.95
N GLY A 8 -6.11 -1.47 -9.99
CA GLY A 8 -7.34 -2.26 -9.88
C GLY A 8 -7.38 -3.41 -10.88
N SER A 9 -8.11 -4.46 -10.51
CA SER A 9 -8.49 -5.57 -11.38
C SER A 9 -10.00 -5.60 -11.54
N PHE A 10 -10.48 -5.78 -12.76
CA PHE A 10 -11.88 -5.66 -13.15
C PHE A 10 -12.32 -6.87 -13.97
N VAL A 11 -13.56 -7.28 -13.79
CA VAL A 11 -14.23 -8.31 -14.59
C VAL A 11 -15.63 -7.83 -14.97
N LEU A 12 -16.03 -8.04 -16.22
CA LEU A 12 -17.36 -7.76 -16.74
C LEU A 12 -18.18 -9.05 -16.74
N ARG A 13 -19.21 -9.13 -15.90
CA ARG A 13 -20.13 -10.29 -15.81
C ARG A 13 -21.55 -9.81 -15.64
N HIS A 14 -22.51 -10.49 -16.25
CA HIS A 14 -23.95 -10.13 -16.15
C HIS A 14 -24.26 -8.66 -16.52
N GLY A 15 -23.50 -8.08 -17.46
CA GLY A 15 -23.64 -6.67 -17.85
C GLY A 15 -23.20 -5.67 -16.79
N LYS A 16 -22.46 -6.10 -15.77
CA LYS A 16 -21.97 -5.28 -14.65
C LYS A 16 -20.45 -5.44 -14.49
N THR A 17 -19.79 -4.35 -14.10
CA THR A 17 -18.36 -4.37 -13.79
C THR A 17 -18.14 -4.68 -12.32
N PHE A 18 -17.22 -5.60 -12.05
CA PHE A 18 -16.80 -5.99 -10.71
C PHE A 18 -15.32 -5.68 -10.54
N ARG A 19 -14.96 -4.91 -9.52
CA ARG A 19 -13.55 -4.68 -9.15
C ARG A 19 -13.15 -5.70 -8.10
N THR A 20 -12.42 -6.72 -8.51
CA THR A 20 -12.05 -7.88 -7.69
C THR A 20 -10.81 -7.67 -6.83
N SER A 21 -10.01 -6.65 -7.13
CA SER A 21 -8.87 -6.25 -6.30
C SER A 21 -8.55 -4.77 -6.53
N ALA A 22 -8.11 -4.08 -5.48
CA ALA A 22 -7.59 -2.73 -5.57
C ALA A 22 -6.51 -2.50 -4.52
N TYR A 23 -5.45 -1.78 -4.89
CA TYR A 23 -4.41 -1.37 -3.95
C TYR A 23 -3.76 -0.05 -4.37
N MET A 24 -3.18 0.63 -3.40
CA MET A 24 -2.33 1.80 -3.61
C MET A 24 -0.89 1.43 -3.30
N GLN A 25 0.05 1.80 -4.15
CA GLN A 25 1.46 1.46 -4.01
C GLN A 25 2.32 2.71 -3.94
N TRP A 26 3.18 2.75 -2.91
CA TRP A 26 4.27 3.68 -2.78
C TRP A 26 5.57 2.95 -3.13
N GLY A 27 6.36 3.52 -4.03
CA GLY A 27 7.63 2.93 -4.45
C GLY A 27 7.47 1.60 -5.22
N LYS A 28 8.40 0.66 -4.97
CA LYS A 28 8.46 -0.65 -5.68
C LYS A 28 8.14 -1.83 -4.77
N SER A 29 8.18 -1.65 -3.46
CA SER A 29 7.92 -2.72 -2.50
C SER A 29 6.50 -3.26 -2.60
N LYS A 30 6.35 -4.58 -2.39
CA LYS A 30 5.06 -5.26 -2.25
C LYS A 30 4.65 -5.48 -0.79
N LYS A 31 5.49 -5.07 0.17
CA LYS A 31 5.21 -5.18 1.60
C LYS A 31 3.88 -4.50 1.91
N SER A 32 3.05 -5.14 2.72
CA SER A 32 1.80 -4.55 3.16
C SER A 32 2.05 -3.37 4.12
N LEU A 33 1.37 -2.26 3.85
CA LEU A 33 1.26 -1.10 4.74
C LEU A 33 0.01 -1.15 5.62
N GLY A 34 -0.87 -2.12 5.37
CA GLY A 34 -2.21 -2.20 5.95
C GLY A 34 -3.26 -2.53 4.89
N ALA A 35 -4.50 -2.66 5.33
CA ALA A 35 -5.65 -2.82 4.45
C ALA A 35 -6.84 -1.96 4.91
N ALA A 36 -7.81 -1.75 4.01
CA ALA A 36 -9.12 -1.25 4.34
C ALA A 36 -10.21 -2.21 3.84
N LEU A 37 -11.31 -2.32 4.57
CA LEU A 37 -12.54 -2.96 4.14
C LEU A 37 -13.64 -1.91 3.96
N MET A 38 -14.04 -1.74 2.71
CA MET A 38 -14.99 -0.73 2.25
C MET A 38 -16.32 -1.40 1.85
N LEU A 39 -17.37 -0.62 1.60
CA LEU A 39 -18.66 -1.16 1.17
C LEU A 39 -18.54 -1.84 -0.20
N ASN A 40 -18.21 -1.03 -1.20
CA ASN A 40 -18.15 -1.45 -2.59
C ASN A 40 -17.17 -0.56 -3.37
N PRO A 41 -16.71 -1.03 -4.53
CA PRO A 41 -15.96 -0.20 -5.45
C PRO A 41 -16.75 1.03 -5.91
N GLY A 42 -16.21 2.22 -5.60
CA GLY A 42 -16.74 3.49 -6.07
C GLY A 42 -16.40 3.81 -7.53
N SER A 43 -16.30 5.11 -7.83
CA SER A 43 -16.17 5.64 -9.20
C SER A 43 -14.78 5.52 -9.83
N ALA A 44 -13.78 4.96 -9.12
CA ALA A 44 -12.45 4.76 -9.66
C ALA A 44 -12.49 3.84 -10.90
N HIS A 45 -12.48 4.47 -12.08
CA HIS A 45 -12.58 3.81 -13.37
C HIS A 45 -11.26 3.87 -14.15
N PRO A 46 -11.00 2.89 -15.02
CA PRO A 46 -9.81 2.89 -15.86
C PRO A 46 -9.79 4.01 -16.91
N ASN A 47 -10.98 4.37 -17.40
CA ASN A 47 -11.18 5.20 -18.59
C ASN A 47 -10.48 6.55 -18.59
N LYS A 48 -10.24 7.16 -17.42
CA LYS A 48 -9.62 8.48 -17.36
C LYS A 48 -8.09 8.44 -17.51
N LEU A 49 -7.46 7.31 -17.23
CA LEU A 49 -5.99 7.18 -17.21
C LEU A 49 -5.46 6.17 -18.24
N ASN A 50 -6.27 5.18 -18.62
CA ASN A 50 -5.86 4.12 -19.52
C ASN A 50 -7.04 3.64 -20.38
N PRO A 51 -7.26 4.26 -21.56
CA PRO A 51 -8.29 3.83 -22.51
C PRO A 51 -8.16 2.36 -22.92
N ASP A 52 -6.93 1.83 -23.00
CA ASP A 52 -6.68 0.44 -23.36
C ASP A 52 -7.25 -0.54 -22.34
N LEU A 53 -7.36 -0.13 -21.07
CA LEU A 53 -7.84 -1.00 -20.00
C LEU A 53 -9.35 -1.21 -20.11
N ASP A 54 -10.10 -0.20 -20.50
CA ASP A 54 -11.54 -0.31 -20.78
C ASP A 54 -11.81 -1.09 -22.07
N ALA A 55 -11.02 -0.85 -23.11
CA ALA A 55 -11.07 -1.64 -24.34
C ALA A 55 -10.82 -3.13 -24.05
N ARG A 56 -9.81 -3.45 -23.22
CA ARG A 56 -9.54 -4.83 -22.77
C ARG A 56 -10.68 -5.39 -21.94
N LEU A 57 -11.24 -4.63 -21.00
CA LEU A 57 -12.36 -5.09 -20.18
C LEU A 57 -13.58 -5.44 -21.05
N LYS A 58 -13.89 -4.60 -22.05
CA LYS A 58 -15.01 -4.82 -22.99
C LYS A 58 -14.76 -5.99 -23.93
N THR A 59 -13.52 -6.19 -24.38
CA THR A 59 -13.17 -7.21 -25.38
C THR A 59 -12.93 -8.58 -24.76
N LEU A 60 -12.22 -8.62 -23.63
CA LEU A 60 -11.75 -9.85 -22.98
C LEU A 60 -12.60 -10.23 -21.75
N GLY A 61 -13.50 -9.35 -21.32
CA GLY A 61 -14.28 -9.54 -20.09
C GLY A 61 -13.49 -9.34 -18.79
N ALA A 62 -12.18 -9.07 -18.86
CA ALA A 62 -11.34 -8.79 -17.70
C ALA A 62 -10.18 -7.86 -18.05
N ALA A 63 -9.75 -7.06 -17.06
CA ALA A 63 -8.60 -6.17 -17.21
C ALA A 63 -7.97 -5.82 -15.86
N MET A 64 -6.67 -5.56 -15.85
CA MET A 64 -5.93 -5.10 -14.66
C MET A 64 -4.97 -3.99 -15.04
N GLY A 65 -4.78 -3.03 -14.15
CA GLY A 65 -3.77 -1.98 -14.34
C GLY A 65 -3.98 -0.77 -13.44
N ARG A 66 -3.31 0.31 -13.82
CA ARG A 66 -3.35 1.59 -13.08
C ARG A 66 -4.71 2.26 -13.26
N ILE A 67 -5.20 2.85 -12.19
CA ILE A 67 -6.48 3.59 -12.15
C ILE A 67 -6.28 4.98 -11.56
N GLN A 68 -7.22 5.86 -11.85
CA GLN A 68 -7.27 7.18 -11.21
C GLN A 68 -7.79 7.00 -9.78
N PRO A 69 -7.07 7.48 -8.76
CA PRO A 69 -7.62 7.60 -7.42
C PRO A 69 -8.93 8.39 -7.44
N ASP A 70 -9.94 7.87 -6.74
CA ASP A 70 -11.17 8.60 -6.44
C ASP A 70 -11.00 9.35 -5.10
N PRO A 71 -11.97 10.20 -4.69
CA PRO A 71 -11.85 10.96 -3.45
C PRO A 71 -11.63 10.09 -2.20
N THR A 72 -12.12 8.84 -2.21
CA THR A 72 -11.92 7.90 -1.11
C THR A 72 -10.48 7.39 -1.10
N MET A 73 -9.93 7.02 -2.26
CA MET A 73 -8.52 6.65 -2.38
C MET A 73 -7.61 7.82 -2.00
N ASP A 74 -7.90 9.05 -2.41
CA ASP A 74 -7.12 10.23 -2.02
C ASP A 74 -7.13 10.43 -0.50
N GLN A 75 -8.29 10.26 0.14
CA GLN A 75 -8.41 10.34 1.59
C GLN A 75 -7.62 9.24 2.30
N LEU A 76 -7.63 8.01 1.77
CA LEU A 76 -6.83 6.90 2.29
C LEU A 76 -5.33 7.15 2.08
N ILE A 77 -4.90 7.68 0.93
CA ILE A 77 -3.51 8.08 0.66
C ILE A 77 -3.03 9.03 1.77
N ARG A 78 -3.81 10.07 2.07
CA ARG A 78 -3.48 11.03 3.13
C ARG A 78 -3.39 10.36 4.51
N LEU A 79 -4.25 9.38 4.79
CA LEU A 79 -4.18 8.63 6.06
C LEU A 79 -2.90 7.80 6.16
N ILE A 80 -2.54 7.07 5.10
CA ILE A 80 -1.32 6.26 5.07
C ILE A 80 -0.07 7.14 5.17
N GLU A 81 -0.04 8.26 4.43
CA GLU A 81 1.05 9.23 4.51
C GLU A 81 1.17 9.83 5.91
N LYS A 82 0.05 10.09 6.58
CA LYS A 82 0.04 10.57 7.98
C LYS A 82 0.51 9.51 8.96
N ILE A 83 0.12 8.24 8.78
CA ILE A 83 0.57 7.10 9.61
C ILE A 83 2.08 6.88 9.49
N HIS A 84 2.63 7.02 8.28
CA HIS A 84 4.05 6.79 7.99
C HIS A 84 4.87 8.08 7.85
N ASN A 85 4.40 9.21 8.40
CA ASN A 85 5.06 10.51 8.27
C ASN A 85 6.47 10.54 8.89
N ASP A 86 6.77 9.59 9.78
CA ASP A 86 8.09 9.43 10.41
C ASP A 86 9.15 8.86 9.43
N HIS A 87 8.73 8.40 8.23
CA HIS A 87 9.62 7.81 7.22
C HIS A 87 9.87 8.77 6.05
N PRO A 88 11.13 9.00 5.63
CA PRO A 88 11.45 9.91 4.53
C PRO A 88 10.92 9.41 3.17
N MET A 89 10.73 8.10 3.02
CA MET A 89 10.06 7.47 1.88
C MET A 89 9.20 6.29 2.33
N ILE A 90 7.93 6.30 1.92
CA ILE A 90 7.00 5.18 2.09
C ILE A 90 7.27 4.16 0.98
N GLU A 91 7.37 2.88 1.34
CA GLU A 91 7.60 1.76 0.42
C GLU A 91 6.66 0.60 0.78
N GLY A 92 5.69 0.32 -0.09
CA GLY A 92 4.76 -0.79 0.12
C GLY A 92 3.40 -0.59 -0.55
N ARG A 93 2.45 -1.43 -0.14
CA ARG A 93 1.09 -1.48 -0.68
C ARG A 93 0.04 -1.39 0.42
N PHE A 94 -0.95 -0.54 0.21
CA PHE A 94 -2.17 -0.52 0.98
C PHE A 94 -3.30 -1.19 0.20
N GLN A 95 -3.85 -2.28 0.74
CA GLN A 95 -4.87 -3.09 0.08
C GLN A 95 -6.28 -2.55 0.37
N ILE A 96 -7.18 -2.61 -0.61
CA ILE A 96 -8.58 -2.23 -0.46
C ILE A 96 -9.46 -3.45 -0.78
N PHE A 97 -10.04 -4.01 0.27
CA PHE A 97 -11.11 -4.99 0.20
C PHE A 97 -12.47 -4.29 0.16
N ASN A 98 -13.49 -4.99 -0.35
CA ASN A 98 -14.86 -4.51 -0.38
C ASN A 98 -15.78 -5.61 0.14
N LEU A 99 -16.89 -5.25 0.81
CA LEU A 99 -17.92 -6.20 1.21
C LEU A 99 -18.50 -6.92 -0.01
N PHE A 100 -18.58 -6.26 -1.15
CA PHE A 100 -18.89 -6.89 -2.44
C PHE A 100 -18.20 -6.15 -3.59
N ASN A 101 -17.94 -6.87 -4.68
CA ASN A 101 -17.07 -6.38 -5.77
C ASN A 101 -17.78 -5.51 -6.80
N LEU A 102 -19.10 -5.33 -6.71
CA LEU A 102 -19.89 -4.57 -7.69
C LEU A 102 -19.46 -3.10 -7.73
N GLN A 103 -19.02 -2.64 -8.91
CA GLN A 103 -18.71 -1.24 -9.12
C GLN A 103 -19.98 -0.43 -9.35
N GLU A 104 -20.29 0.43 -8.39
CA GLU A 104 -21.44 1.33 -8.44
C GLU A 104 -21.17 2.55 -7.54
N THR A 105 -21.45 3.73 -8.05
CA THR A 105 -21.10 5.00 -7.38
C THR A 105 -22.12 5.38 -6.31
N ASN A 106 -23.37 4.95 -6.47
CA ASN A 106 -24.41 5.15 -5.48
C ASN A 106 -24.49 3.94 -4.54
N ALA A 107 -24.21 4.15 -3.25
CA ALA A 107 -24.18 3.08 -2.26
C ALA A 107 -25.51 2.31 -2.14
N GLU A 108 -26.67 2.98 -2.19
CA GLU A 108 -27.96 2.29 -2.08
C GLU A 108 -28.23 1.44 -3.31
N THR A 109 -28.02 1.98 -4.51
CA THR A 109 -28.13 1.24 -5.78
C THR A 109 -27.17 0.06 -5.81
N ALA A 110 -25.96 0.23 -5.28
CA ALA A 110 -24.94 -0.82 -5.21
C ALA A 110 -25.44 -1.98 -4.33
N ILE A 111 -26.00 -1.67 -3.17
CA ILE A 111 -26.54 -2.67 -2.24
C ILE A 111 -27.76 -3.36 -2.84
N ASP A 112 -28.75 -2.60 -3.34
CA ASP A 112 -29.97 -3.18 -3.93
C ASP A 112 -29.63 -4.10 -5.13
N THR A 113 -28.64 -3.71 -5.95
CA THR A 113 -28.15 -4.55 -7.04
C THR A 113 -27.43 -5.79 -6.53
N PHE A 114 -26.57 -5.66 -5.50
CA PHE A 114 -25.90 -6.80 -4.87
C PHE A 114 -26.91 -7.81 -4.32
N GLU A 115 -27.90 -7.35 -3.55
CA GLU A 115 -28.97 -8.20 -2.99
C GLU A 115 -29.70 -8.95 -4.11
N SER A 116 -30.09 -8.26 -5.19
CA SER A 116 -30.76 -8.87 -6.34
C SER A 116 -29.90 -9.90 -7.09
N LEU A 117 -28.59 -9.65 -7.22
CA LEU A 117 -27.66 -10.59 -7.86
C LEU A 117 -27.47 -11.86 -7.03
N VAL A 118 -27.43 -11.75 -5.70
CA VAL A 118 -27.36 -12.91 -4.80
C VAL A 118 -28.69 -13.69 -4.83
N ASP A 119 -29.83 -12.99 -4.73
CA ASP A 119 -31.17 -13.63 -4.80
C ASP A 119 -31.40 -14.39 -6.11
N SER A 120 -30.88 -13.85 -7.21
CA SER A 120 -30.95 -14.50 -8.53
C SER A 120 -29.83 -15.51 -8.80
N HIS A 121 -29.01 -15.85 -7.79
CA HIS A 121 -27.92 -16.82 -7.86
C HIS A 121 -26.86 -16.51 -8.93
N LYS A 122 -26.74 -15.22 -9.32
CA LYS A 122 -25.73 -14.77 -10.29
C LYS A 122 -24.35 -14.60 -9.64
N ILE A 123 -24.34 -14.29 -8.34
CA ILE A 123 -23.14 -14.22 -7.51
C ILE A 123 -23.43 -14.88 -6.16
N THR A 124 -22.39 -15.22 -5.41
CA THR A 124 -22.53 -15.68 -4.02
C THR A 124 -22.28 -14.52 -3.06
N VAL A 125 -22.90 -14.59 -1.88
CA VAL A 125 -22.67 -13.62 -0.79
C VAL A 125 -21.19 -13.55 -0.39
N THR A 126 -20.48 -14.67 -0.52
CA THR A 126 -19.07 -14.85 -0.11
C THR A 126 -18.04 -14.56 -1.19
N GLU A 127 -18.43 -14.15 -2.41
CA GLU A 127 -17.48 -14.01 -3.53
C GLU A 127 -16.35 -13.00 -3.27
N SER A 128 -16.59 -12.01 -2.42
CA SER A 128 -15.59 -11.00 -2.02
C SER A 128 -14.75 -11.41 -0.81
N LEU A 129 -15.16 -12.45 -0.09
CA LEU A 129 -14.58 -12.83 1.19
C LEU A 129 -13.19 -13.43 0.97
N VAL A 130 -12.23 -13.03 1.79
CA VAL A 130 -10.87 -13.57 1.78
C VAL A 130 -10.63 -14.50 2.96
N THR A 131 -9.61 -15.34 2.86
CA THR A 131 -9.23 -16.24 3.95
C THR A 131 -8.54 -15.49 5.10
N PRO A 132 -8.51 -16.06 6.33
CA PRO A 132 -7.74 -15.46 7.44
C PRO A 132 -6.25 -15.35 7.12
N GLY A 133 -5.69 -16.30 6.37
CA GLY A 133 -4.29 -16.29 5.94
C GLY A 133 -3.97 -15.13 4.99
N GLU A 134 -4.89 -14.78 4.10
CA GLU A 134 -4.77 -13.57 3.27
C GLU A 134 -4.83 -12.30 4.12
N LEU A 135 -5.60 -12.27 5.20
CA LEU A 135 -5.65 -11.13 6.12
C LEU A 135 -4.36 -10.98 6.94
N GLN A 136 -3.78 -12.09 7.38
CA GLN A 136 -2.56 -12.12 8.19
C GLN A 136 -1.32 -11.50 7.52
N VAL A 137 -1.32 -11.34 6.19
CA VAL A 137 -0.24 -10.63 5.50
C VAL A 137 -0.26 -9.12 5.75
N HIS A 138 -1.36 -8.59 6.31
CA HIS A 138 -1.53 -7.18 6.62
C HIS A 138 -1.28 -6.91 8.10
N PRO A 139 -0.56 -5.82 8.45
CA PRO A 139 -0.29 -5.49 9.85
C PRO A 139 -1.54 -5.04 10.62
N TRP A 140 -2.58 -4.59 9.91
CA TRP A 140 -3.84 -4.10 10.47
C TRP A 140 -4.87 -3.88 9.36
N ILE A 141 -6.14 -3.72 9.72
CA ILE A 141 -7.23 -3.38 8.79
C ILE A 141 -8.11 -2.21 9.30
N LEU A 142 -8.40 -1.26 8.42
CA LEU A 142 -9.35 -0.17 8.63
C LEU A 142 -10.75 -0.60 8.16
N LEU A 143 -11.77 -0.43 8.99
CA LEU A 143 -13.16 -0.70 8.65
C LEU A 143 -13.90 0.60 8.34
N GLY A 144 -14.58 0.64 7.18
CA GLY A 144 -15.09 1.90 6.62
C GLY A 144 -16.25 1.74 5.64
N TRP A 145 -17.16 0.79 5.87
CA TRP A 145 -18.22 0.43 4.92
C TRP A 145 -19.51 1.28 5.01
N GLY A 146 -19.54 2.31 5.85
CA GLY A 146 -20.70 3.20 6.00
C GLY A 146 -21.79 2.68 6.94
N VAL A 147 -22.72 3.58 7.29
CA VAL A 147 -23.74 3.36 8.33
C VAL A 147 -25.17 3.17 7.78
N ASN A 148 -25.29 3.07 6.46
CA ASN A 148 -26.58 2.89 5.81
C ASN A 148 -27.14 1.50 6.14
N HIS A 149 -28.42 1.45 6.46
CA HIS A 149 -29.11 0.21 6.78
C HIS A 149 -30.56 0.27 6.27
N ARG A 150 -31.05 -0.85 5.75
CA ARG A 150 -32.47 -1.10 5.46
C ARG A 150 -32.81 -2.52 5.87
N ARG A 151 -34.06 -2.75 6.32
CA ARG A 151 -34.52 -4.09 6.76
C ARG A 151 -34.36 -5.17 5.68
N GLY A 152 -34.52 -4.79 4.41
CA GLY A 152 -34.42 -5.70 3.26
C GLY A 152 -33.00 -6.13 2.91
N TRP A 153 -31.96 -5.47 3.43
CA TRP A 153 -30.56 -5.79 3.11
C TRP A 153 -30.06 -6.94 3.98
N ARG A 154 -30.44 -8.16 3.61
CA ARG A 154 -30.11 -9.37 4.36
C ARG A 154 -28.72 -9.88 4.01
N HIS A 155 -28.36 -9.89 2.74
CA HIS A 155 -27.06 -10.38 2.27
C HIS A 155 -25.94 -9.42 2.67
N LEU A 156 -26.22 -8.11 2.71
CA LEU A 156 -25.27 -7.12 3.23
C LEU A 156 -24.94 -7.36 4.72
N ARG A 157 -25.95 -7.71 5.53
CA ARG A 157 -25.72 -8.03 6.95
C ARG A 157 -24.90 -9.31 7.07
N GLU A 158 -25.28 -10.35 6.33
CA GLU A 158 -24.55 -11.62 6.32
C GLU A 158 -23.08 -11.43 5.93
N ILE A 159 -22.77 -10.70 4.85
CA ILE A 159 -21.37 -10.51 4.44
C ILE A 159 -20.57 -9.65 5.43
N LYS A 160 -21.19 -8.67 6.12
CA LYS A 160 -20.53 -7.94 7.21
C LYS A 160 -20.14 -8.88 8.35
N ASP A 161 -21.06 -9.74 8.77
CA ASP A 161 -20.82 -10.69 9.87
C ASP A 161 -19.72 -11.68 9.48
N LEU A 162 -19.75 -12.21 8.26
CA LEU A 162 -18.71 -13.11 7.74
C LEU A 162 -17.34 -12.42 7.70
N TRP A 163 -17.25 -11.17 7.22
CA TRP A 163 -15.99 -10.42 7.23
C TRP A 163 -15.47 -10.19 8.64
N LEU A 164 -16.34 -9.85 9.60
CA LEU A 164 -15.95 -9.68 11.00
C LEU A 164 -15.41 -10.99 11.59
N GLN A 165 -16.01 -12.14 11.26
CA GLN A 165 -15.52 -13.46 11.65
C GLN A 165 -14.14 -13.75 11.05
N GLN A 166 -13.91 -13.46 9.76
CA GLN A 166 -12.60 -13.68 9.12
C GLN A 166 -11.51 -12.80 9.72
N ILE A 167 -11.83 -11.53 10.00
CA ILE A 167 -10.89 -10.60 10.64
C ILE A 167 -10.55 -11.09 12.05
N GLU A 168 -11.54 -11.51 12.83
CA GLU A 168 -11.32 -12.06 14.16
C GLU A 168 -10.44 -13.31 14.12
N ALA A 169 -10.75 -14.25 13.21
CA ALA A 169 -9.97 -15.48 13.03
C ALA A 169 -8.53 -15.22 12.55
N SER A 170 -8.30 -14.13 11.82
CA SER A 170 -6.95 -13.77 11.36
C SER A 170 -6.05 -13.24 12.47
N GLY A 171 -6.63 -12.70 13.55
CA GLY A 171 -5.90 -12.09 14.66
C GLY A 171 -5.27 -10.72 14.35
N ILE A 172 -5.54 -10.13 13.17
CA ILE A 172 -4.99 -8.80 12.84
C ILE A 172 -5.73 -7.69 13.61
N PRO A 173 -5.04 -6.64 14.06
CA PRO A 173 -5.67 -5.47 14.63
C PRO A 173 -6.64 -4.80 13.65
N LYS A 174 -7.82 -4.41 14.12
CA LYS A 174 -8.83 -3.66 13.35
C LYS A 174 -9.18 -2.34 14.02
N PHE A 175 -9.45 -1.31 13.23
CA PHE A 175 -9.94 -0.02 13.74
C PHE A 175 -10.87 0.66 12.74
N GLY A 176 -11.55 1.71 13.19
CA GLY A 176 -12.45 2.52 12.37
C GLY A 176 -13.42 3.31 13.25
N LYS A 177 -13.93 4.42 12.74
CA LYS A 177 -14.92 5.23 13.47
C LYS A 177 -16.26 4.48 13.51
N MET A 178 -16.57 3.90 14.66
CA MET A 178 -17.81 3.16 14.87
C MET A 178 -18.96 4.10 15.27
N ASN A 179 -20.17 3.79 14.84
CA ASN A 179 -21.40 4.42 15.34
C ASN A 179 -21.93 3.65 16.57
N LYS A 180 -23.00 4.18 17.18
CA LYS A 180 -23.65 3.56 18.35
C LYS A 180 -24.25 2.16 18.09
N ASN A 181 -24.42 1.76 16.84
CA ASN A 181 -25.04 0.50 16.43
C ASN A 181 -24.01 -0.56 16.00
N GLY A 182 -22.70 -0.28 16.13
CA GLY A 182 -21.65 -1.22 15.74
C GLY A 182 -21.21 -1.15 14.28
N ASP A 183 -21.76 -0.23 13.48
CA ASP A 183 -21.36 0.01 12.09
C ASP A 183 -20.23 1.04 11.99
N TYR A 184 -19.46 1.02 10.90
CA TYR A 184 -18.31 1.90 10.71
C TYR A 184 -18.61 3.02 9.71
N TYR A 185 -18.35 4.28 10.10
CA TYR A 185 -18.44 5.42 9.20
C TYR A 185 -17.45 5.30 8.04
N HIS A 186 -17.86 5.80 6.88
CA HIS A 186 -17.00 5.84 5.70
C HIS A 186 -15.82 6.79 5.94
N PRO A 187 -14.57 6.42 5.59
CA PRO A 187 -13.37 7.21 5.89
C PRO A 187 -13.30 8.52 5.09
N CYS A 188 -14.06 8.62 4.01
CA CYS A 188 -14.24 9.85 3.23
C CYS A 188 -15.69 10.33 3.34
N PRO A 189 -16.03 11.23 4.28
CA PRO A 189 -17.34 11.86 4.36
C PRO A 189 -17.75 12.55 3.05
N GLN A 190 -19.05 12.54 2.76
CA GLN A 190 -19.61 13.28 1.62
C GLN A 190 -19.43 14.79 1.80
N VAL A 191 -19.61 15.28 3.04
CA VAL A 191 -19.35 16.67 3.40
C VAL A 191 -17.84 16.91 3.39
N VAL A 192 -17.35 17.68 2.42
CA VAL A 192 -15.91 17.86 2.17
C VAL A 192 -15.18 18.46 3.37
N SER A 193 -15.81 19.40 4.08
CA SER A 193 -15.25 20.04 5.28
C SER A 193 -15.02 19.07 6.45
N GLU A 194 -15.73 17.94 6.48
CA GLU A 194 -15.58 16.92 7.53
C GLU A 194 -14.43 15.94 7.24
N ARG A 195 -13.87 15.94 6.02
CA ARG A 195 -12.81 15.00 5.64
C ARG A 195 -11.52 15.17 6.45
N PRO A 196 -11.02 16.39 6.74
CA PRO A 196 -9.87 16.57 7.64
C PRO A 196 -10.16 16.08 9.07
N ILE A 197 -11.37 16.31 9.58
CA ILE A 197 -11.78 15.86 10.92
C ILE A 197 -11.75 14.33 10.99
N MET A 198 -12.38 13.66 10.01
CA MET A 198 -12.35 12.20 9.91
C MET A 198 -10.93 11.65 9.78
N LEU A 199 -10.06 12.30 9.01
CA LEU A 199 -8.66 11.92 8.87
C LEU A 199 -7.94 11.91 10.24
N ASP A 200 -8.13 12.97 11.02
CA ASP A 200 -7.51 13.12 12.33
C ASP A 200 -8.05 12.13 13.35
N GLU A 201 -9.37 11.91 13.37
CA GLU A 201 -9.99 10.89 14.23
C GLU A 201 -9.47 9.49 13.92
N LEU A 202 -9.40 9.10 12.65
CA LEU A 202 -8.88 7.80 12.22
C LEU A 202 -7.39 7.66 12.59
N PHE A 203 -6.59 8.68 12.35
CA PHE A 203 -5.17 8.68 12.74
C PHE A 203 -4.99 8.57 14.26
N ASN A 204 -5.82 9.26 15.04
CA ASN A 204 -5.78 9.19 16.50
C ASN A 204 -6.17 7.79 17.01
N GLN A 205 -7.17 7.15 16.40
CA GLN A 205 -7.53 5.77 16.72
C GLN A 205 -6.40 4.81 16.37
N TYR A 206 -5.82 4.92 15.17
CA TYR A 206 -4.65 4.14 14.79
C TYR A 206 -3.50 4.30 15.80
N SER A 207 -3.14 5.54 16.12
CA SER A 207 -2.00 5.85 17.00
C SER A 207 -2.20 5.32 18.42
N LYS A 208 -3.44 5.31 18.93
CA LYS A 208 -3.76 4.84 20.28
C LYS A 208 -3.97 3.33 20.37
N ALA A 209 -4.65 2.74 19.39
CA ALA A 209 -5.11 1.35 19.48
C ALA A 209 -4.27 0.38 18.65
N ILE A 210 -3.66 0.83 17.55
CA ILE A 210 -2.97 -0.04 16.59
C ILE A 210 -1.46 0.11 16.69
N LYS A 211 -0.92 1.33 16.66
CA LYS A 211 0.53 1.59 16.72
C LYS A 211 1.23 0.87 17.89
N PRO A 212 0.65 0.77 19.11
CA PRO A 212 1.28 0.04 20.22
C PRO A 212 1.30 -1.49 20.06
N LEU A 213 0.42 -2.06 19.22
CA LEU A 213 0.32 -3.50 18.96
C LEU A 213 1.26 -3.96 17.85
N LEU A 214 1.69 -3.03 16.99
CA LEU A 214 2.65 -3.35 15.96
C LEU A 214 4.01 -3.63 16.61
N PRO A 215 4.77 -4.62 16.12
CA PRO A 215 6.16 -4.77 16.52
C PRO A 215 6.79 -3.40 16.36
N ALA A 216 7.51 -2.93 17.39
CA ALA A 216 8.25 -1.68 17.28
C ALA A 216 8.99 -1.74 15.95
N GLU A 217 8.58 -0.90 14.99
CA GLU A 217 9.34 -0.74 13.77
C GLU A 217 10.70 -0.32 14.31
N LYS A 218 11.68 -1.23 14.30
CA LYS A 218 13.06 -0.80 14.47
C LYS A 218 13.16 0.29 13.45
N PRO A 219 13.36 1.57 13.85
CA PRO A 219 13.45 2.63 12.89
C PRO A 219 14.46 2.11 11.90
N ILE A 220 14.03 1.91 10.66
CA ILE A 220 14.98 1.79 9.59
C ILE A 220 15.54 3.19 9.58
N GLN A 221 16.58 3.42 10.37
CA GLN A 221 17.59 4.40 10.06
C GLN A 221 17.93 4.04 8.64
N LEU A 222 17.29 4.71 7.69
CA LEU A 222 17.67 4.67 6.30
C LEU A 222 19.03 5.31 6.32
N LYS A 223 20.01 4.44 6.53
CA LYS A 223 21.37 4.84 6.69
C LYS A 223 21.71 5.64 5.44
N ASN A 224 22.27 6.84 5.63
CA ASN A 224 22.39 7.85 4.59
C ASN A 224 23.04 7.32 3.29
N TYR A 225 23.89 6.30 3.41
CA TYR A 225 24.66 5.77 2.31
C TYR A 225 24.57 4.24 2.20
N SER A 226 24.61 3.70 0.98
CA SER A 226 24.77 2.27 0.72
C SER A 226 26.03 2.01 -0.11
N LEU A 227 26.80 0.98 0.25
CA LEU A 227 27.89 0.50 -0.60
C LEU A 227 27.32 -0.44 -1.66
N LEU A 228 27.60 -0.16 -2.92
CA LEU A 228 27.08 -0.92 -4.06
C LEU A 228 28.12 -1.92 -4.60
N ARG A 229 29.37 -1.47 -4.78
CA ARG A 229 30.49 -2.29 -5.28
C ARG A 229 31.81 -1.90 -4.63
N TRP A 230 32.79 -2.80 -4.61
CA TRP A 230 34.14 -2.55 -4.10
C TRP A 230 35.22 -3.20 -4.98
N ASN A 231 36.44 -2.68 -4.94
CA ASN A 231 37.50 -3.06 -5.88
C ASN A 231 38.41 -4.22 -5.46
N ARG A 232 38.21 -4.88 -4.31
CA ARG A 232 39.13 -5.95 -3.86
C ARG A 232 40.19 -5.50 -2.85
N LYS A 233 40.51 -4.21 -2.87
CA LYS A 233 41.76 -3.70 -2.32
C LYS A 233 41.58 -3.20 -0.89
N GLN A 234 42.70 -3.05 -0.19
CA GLN A 234 42.74 -2.65 1.21
C GLN A 234 43.48 -1.33 1.39
N GLY A 235 43.27 -0.71 2.56
CA GLY A 235 43.94 0.54 2.94
C GLY A 235 43.69 1.65 1.93
N ARG A 236 44.75 2.34 1.52
CA ARG A 236 44.66 3.52 0.63
C ARG A 236 44.28 3.19 -0.80
N GLU A 237 44.39 1.93 -1.22
CA GLU A 237 43.98 1.50 -2.56
C GLU A 237 42.52 1.03 -2.62
N ALA A 238 41.87 0.92 -1.46
CA ALA A 238 40.51 0.44 -1.38
C ALA A 238 39.54 1.49 -1.94
N GLN A 239 38.66 1.06 -2.84
CA GLN A 239 37.67 1.93 -3.45
C GLN A 239 36.33 1.23 -3.52
N ALA A 240 35.26 2.01 -3.42
CA ALA A 240 33.91 1.52 -3.52
C ALA A 240 32.99 2.50 -4.27
N ILE A 241 31.92 1.96 -4.84
CA ILE A 241 30.80 2.78 -5.31
C ILE A 241 29.82 2.93 -4.16
N LEU A 242 29.59 4.17 -3.77
CA LEU A 242 28.67 4.54 -2.70
C LEU A 242 27.44 5.21 -3.33
N ARG A 243 26.26 4.93 -2.79
CA ARG A 243 25.01 5.63 -3.14
C ARG A 243 24.53 6.45 -1.95
N ASP A 244 24.23 7.72 -2.18
CA ASP A 244 23.41 8.50 -1.26
C ASP A 244 21.95 8.06 -1.39
N ASN A 245 21.39 7.50 -0.33
CA ASN A 245 20.04 6.96 -0.32
C ASN A 245 18.94 8.04 -0.35
N ARG A 246 19.28 9.30 -0.07
CA ARG A 246 18.35 10.44 -0.12
C ARG A 246 18.21 10.98 -1.54
N THR A 247 19.32 11.10 -2.25
CA THR A 247 19.37 11.73 -3.58
C THR A 247 19.42 10.70 -4.72
N GLY A 248 19.80 9.46 -4.42
CA GLY A 248 20.02 8.40 -5.42
C GLY A 248 21.33 8.56 -6.21
N LEU A 249 22.12 9.60 -5.92
CA LEU A 249 23.40 9.85 -6.59
C LEU A 249 24.45 8.83 -6.17
N GLN A 250 25.40 8.58 -7.07
CA GLN A 250 26.51 7.65 -6.80
C GLN A 250 27.84 8.39 -6.81
N CYS A 251 28.80 7.93 -6.02
CA CYS A 251 30.17 8.44 -6.04
C CYS A 251 31.18 7.30 -5.95
N LEU A 252 32.40 7.59 -6.38
CA LEU A 252 33.57 6.78 -6.07
C LEU A 252 34.09 7.21 -4.70
N PHE A 253 34.06 6.28 -3.76
CA PHE A 253 34.45 6.47 -2.37
C PHE A 253 35.76 5.75 -2.08
N THR A 254 36.69 6.46 -1.43
CA THR A 254 37.91 5.91 -0.85
C THR A 254 37.86 6.11 0.66
N PRO A 255 38.02 5.05 1.48
CA PRO A 255 38.06 5.17 2.94
C PRO A 255 39.05 6.24 3.42
N GLY A 256 38.62 7.04 4.40
CA GLY A 256 39.42 8.14 4.95
C GLY A 256 39.40 9.45 4.12
N LEU A 257 38.75 9.48 2.95
CA LEU A 257 38.62 10.68 2.10
C LEU A 257 37.15 11.12 1.97
N SER A 258 36.43 11.21 3.09
CA SER A 258 34.99 11.52 3.10
C SER A 258 34.64 13.00 2.88
N GLN A 259 35.60 13.92 2.94
CA GLN A 259 35.33 15.36 2.93
C GLN A 259 35.13 15.97 1.53
N ASN A 260 35.44 15.25 0.45
CA ASN A 260 35.39 15.76 -0.92
C ASN A 260 34.78 14.74 -1.90
N LEU A 261 33.53 14.32 -1.64
CA LEU A 261 32.84 13.38 -2.51
C LEU A 261 32.26 14.08 -3.73
N ILE A 262 32.56 13.54 -4.91
CA ILE A 262 31.97 13.99 -6.18
C ILE A 262 30.84 13.04 -6.53
N TRP A 263 29.63 13.60 -6.62
CA TRP A 263 28.40 12.85 -6.87
C TRP A 263 27.99 12.92 -8.34
N PHE A 264 27.56 11.78 -8.86
CA PHE A 264 27.18 11.62 -10.25
C PHE A 264 25.73 11.16 -10.37
N HIS A 265 25.06 11.64 -11.42
CA HIS A 265 23.73 11.17 -11.82
C HIS A 265 23.78 9.86 -12.64
N CYS A 266 24.97 9.39 -13.02
CA CYS A 266 25.13 8.14 -13.74
C CYS A 266 25.18 6.93 -12.80
N ASN A 267 24.79 5.76 -13.33
CA ASN A 267 24.79 4.52 -12.58
C ASN A 267 26.18 3.86 -12.60
N LEU A 268 27.11 4.40 -11.82
CA LEU A 268 28.49 3.93 -11.72
C LEU A 268 28.57 2.44 -11.39
N ALA A 269 27.70 1.93 -10.51
CA ALA A 269 27.70 0.54 -10.10
C ALA A 269 27.43 -0.47 -11.24
N ASN A 270 26.89 -0.02 -12.37
CA ASN A 270 26.65 -0.85 -13.55
C ASN A 270 27.58 -0.52 -14.73
N ASP A 271 28.61 0.31 -14.50
CA ASP A 271 29.61 0.60 -15.53
C ASP A 271 30.42 -0.67 -15.86
N LEU A 272 30.61 -0.94 -17.15
CA LEU A 272 31.32 -2.14 -17.63
C LEU A 272 32.79 -2.19 -17.18
N SER A 273 33.40 -1.03 -16.95
CA SER A 273 34.78 -0.92 -16.43
C SER A 273 34.93 -1.44 -14.99
N LEU A 274 33.81 -1.60 -14.27
CA LEU A 274 33.78 -2.14 -12.90
C LEU A 274 33.32 -3.60 -12.87
N SER A 275 33.35 -4.32 -13.99
CA SER A 275 32.89 -5.72 -14.09
C SER A 275 33.59 -6.65 -13.09
N ASP A 276 34.88 -6.42 -12.79
CA ASP A 276 35.67 -7.20 -11.82
C ASP A 276 35.47 -6.80 -10.35
N TRP A 277 34.67 -5.75 -10.09
CA TRP A 277 34.38 -5.27 -8.74
C TRP A 277 33.27 -6.09 -8.10
N LYS A 278 33.46 -6.44 -6.82
CA LYS A 278 32.53 -7.29 -6.08
C LYS A 278 31.33 -6.46 -5.61
N PRO A 279 30.08 -6.96 -5.71
CA PRO A 279 28.94 -6.35 -5.04
C PRO A 279 29.11 -6.40 -3.51
N PHE A 280 28.58 -5.41 -2.81
CA PHE A 280 28.49 -5.42 -1.34
C PHE A 280 27.18 -6.07 -0.88
N ASP A 281 27.24 -6.86 0.19
CA ASP A 281 26.05 -7.49 0.79
C ASP A 281 25.27 -6.45 1.60
N ASP A 282 24.31 -5.76 0.99
CA ASP A 282 23.29 -4.87 1.60
C ASP A 282 23.75 -3.97 2.79
N ARG A 283 25.02 -3.55 2.82
CA ARG A 283 25.57 -2.71 3.90
C ARG A 283 25.25 -1.25 3.63
N SER A 284 24.58 -0.63 4.60
CA SER A 284 24.32 0.81 4.60
C SER A 284 24.95 1.46 5.85
N PHE A 285 25.25 2.77 5.77
CA PHE A 285 26.02 3.56 6.75
C PHE A 285 25.43 4.97 6.94
N ASP A 286 25.39 5.48 8.17
CA ASP A 286 24.96 6.86 8.45
C ASP A 286 26.10 7.86 8.28
N ASP A 287 27.31 7.43 8.61
CA ASP A 287 28.54 8.20 8.55
C ASP A 287 29.63 7.37 7.86
N LEU A 288 30.31 8.00 6.90
CA LEU A 288 31.37 7.42 6.08
C LEU A 288 32.72 7.42 6.80
N SER A 289 32.86 8.16 7.91
CA SER A 289 34.09 8.22 8.71
C SER A 289 34.47 6.88 9.34
N PHE A 290 33.50 5.97 9.51
CA PHE A 290 33.68 4.65 10.12
C PHE A 290 33.85 3.50 9.11
N ILE A 291 33.82 3.79 7.81
CA ILE A 291 34.03 2.74 6.80
C ILE A 291 35.54 2.47 6.70
N ASP A 292 35.95 1.32 7.22
CA ASP A 292 37.28 0.76 7.02
C ASP A 292 37.14 -0.61 6.34
N PHE A 293 38.01 -0.85 5.38
CA PHE A 293 38.03 -2.06 4.57
C PHE A 293 39.16 -2.96 5.09
N LYS A 294 38.93 -3.58 6.25
CA LYS A 294 39.80 -4.59 6.88
C LYS A 294 39.12 -5.97 6.83
N GLU A 295 39.91 -7.03 6.66
CA GLU A 295 39.42 -8.41 6.75
C GLU A 295 38.86 -8.71 8.15
N GLU A 296 37.70 -9.38 8.18
CA GLU A 296 37.37 -10.25 9.30
C GLU A 296 38.38 -11.40 9.27
N LYS A 297 39.19 -11.53 10.32
CA LYS A 297 39.99 -12.75 10.50
C LYS A 297 39.00 -13.90 10.70
N GLU A 298 39.05 -14.88 9.80
CA GLU A 298 38.48 -16.22 10.06
C GLU A 298 39.07 -16.83 11.33
#